data_AF-A0A8T5UIV2-F1
#
_entry.id   AF-A0A8T5UIV2-F1
#
_cell.length_a   1.000
_cell.length_b   1.000
_cell.length_c   1.000
_cell.angle_alpha   90.00
_cell.angle_beta   90.00
_cell.angle_gamma   90.00
#
_symmetry.space_group_name_H-M   'P 1'
#
loop_
_entity.id
_entity.type
_entity.pdbx_description
1 polymer ?
#
loop_
_entity_poly.entity_id
_entity_poly.type
_entity_poly.pdbx_seq_one_letter_code
_entity_poly.pdbx_strand_id
1 'polypeptide(L)' 'MNDISKSILHCPRCKGFKVWELDSNIYCPYCELTFNKTVLKCLSDDLILAIEELEGILRPFEENGFDLKLLMG' A
#
# COMPACT_ATOMS: atom_id res chain seq x y z
N MET A 1 7.36 -11.87 -29.14
CA MET A 1 7.79 -11.41 -27.80
C MET A 1 6.53 -10.89 -27.13
N ASN A 2 6.03 -11.60 -26.11
CA ASN A 2 4.72 -11.29 -25.51
C ASN A 2 4.77 -9.92 -24.84
N ASP A 3 3.94 -9.02 -25.35
CA ASP A 3 3.57 -7.77 -24.70
C ASP A 3 2.71 -8.13 -23.48
N ILE A 4 3.39 -8.38 -22.35
CA ILE A 4 2.71 -8.59 -21.07
C ILE A 4 2.26 -7.19 -20.65
N SER A 5 0.96 -6.94 -20.81
CA SER A 5 0.23 -5.77 -20.35
C SER A 5 0.87 -5.24 -19.08
N LYS A 6 1.65 -4.16 -19.21
CA LYS A 6 2.27 -3.47 -18.09
C LYS A 6 1.10 -2.88 -17.30
N SER A 7 0.55 -3.65 -16.37
CA SER A 7 -0.50 -3.19 -15.45
C SER A 7 0.06 -1.93 -14.82
N ILE A 8 -0.49 -0.78 -15.22
CA ILE A 8 0.05 0.51 -14.82
C ILE A 8 -0.28 0.61 -13.32
N LEU A 9 0.71 0.34 -12.48
CA LEU A 9 0.55 0.41 -11.03
C LEU A 9 0.34 1.88 -10.65
N HIS A 10 -0.72 2.15 -9.91
CA HIS A 10 -1.04 3.47 -9.37
C HIS A 10 -1.18 3.40 -7.86
N CYS A 11 -1.04 4.56 -7.22
CA CYS A 11 -1.35 4.71 -5.81
C CYS A 11 -2.87 4.69 -5.60
N PRO A 12 -3.44 3.79 -4.79
CA PRO A 12 -4.88 3.75 -4.51
C PRO A 12 -5.42 5.06 -3.92
N ARG A 13 -4.58 5.76 -3.14
CA ARG A 13 -4.99 6.95 -2.41
C ARG A 13 -5.06 8.21 -3.27
N CYS A 14 -3.98 8.53 -3.98
CA CYS A 14 -3.92 9.74 -4.82
C CYS A 14 -4.19 9.47 -6.30
N LYS A 15 -4.36 8.21 -6.70
CA LYS A 15 -4.52 7.75 -8.10
C LYS A 15 -3.35 8.16 -9.00
N GLY A 16 -2.21 8.51 -8.41
CA GLY A 16 -1.00 8.89 -9.13
C GLY A 16 -0.26 7.67 -9.68
N PHE A 17 0.17 7.75 -10.94
CA PHE A 17 0.97 6.72 -11.60
C PHE A 17 2.48 6.85 -11.35
N LYS A 18 2.91 7.96 -10.73
CA LYS A 18 4.30 8.17 -10.34
C LYS A 18 4.55 7.45 -9.01
N VAL A 19 4.74 6.15 -9.12
CA VAL A 19 5.07 5.25 -8.02
C VAL A 19 6.43 4.60 -8.27
N TRP A 20 7.12 4.22 -7.19
CA TRP A 20 8.37 3.49 -7.26
C TRP A 20 8.08 2.01 -7.03
N GLU A 21 8.45 1.19 -8.00
CA GLU A 21 8.34 -0.25 -7.86
C GLU A 21 9.49 -0.79 -7.02
N LEU A 22 9.15 -1.36 -5.86
CA LEU A 22 10.03 -2.19 -5.05
C LEU A 22 9.77 -3.66 -5.43
N ASP A 23 10.48 -4.63 -4.84
CA ASP A 23 10.33 -6.06 -5.14
C ASP A 23 8.87 -6.51 -5.21
N SER A 24 8.20 -6.58 -4.06
CA SER A 24 6.80 -7.04 -3.95
C SER A 24 5.81 -5.91 -3.67
N ASN A 25 6.30 -4.67 -3.59
CA ASN A 25 5.51 -3.50 -3.18
C ASN A 25 5.68 -2.35 -4.17
N ILE A 26 4.79 -1.38 -4.14
CA ILE A 26 4.99 -0.05 -4.72
C ILE A 26 5.03 0.97 -3.61
N TYR A 27 5.86 1.98 -3.78
CA TYR A 27 5.89 3.15 -2.92
C TYR A 27 5.36 4.36 -3.68
N CYS A 28 4.44 5.10 -3.06
CA CYS A 28 3.98 6.37 -3.59
C CYS A 28 4.73 7.52 -2.90
N PRO A 29 5.61 8.26 -3.60
CA PRO A 29 6.33 9.39 -3.00
C PRO A 29 5.45 10.59 -2.66
N TYR A 30 4.22 10.67 -3.19
CA TYR A 30 3.29 11.75 -2.86
C TYR A 30 2.50 11.50 -1.59
N CYS A 31 2.09 10.25 -1.37
CA CYS A 31 1.36 9.86 -0.16
C CYS A 31 2.29 9.34 0.93
N GLU A 32 3.54 9.04 0.57
CA GLU A 32 4.54 8.37 1.42
C GLU A 32 4.04 7.02 1.93
N LEU A 33 3.22 6.33 1.12
CA LEU A 33 2.59 5.05 1.44
C LEU A 33 3.17 3.92 0.58
N THR A 34 3.23 2.73 1.17
CA THR A 34 3.69 1.51 0.51
C THR A 34 2.55 0.53 0.37
N PHE A 35 2.30 0.03 -0.84
CA PHE A 35 1.23 -0.91 -1.14
C PHE A 35 1.76 -2.20 -1.74
N ASN A 36 1.18 -3.34 -1.39
CA ASN A 36 1.59 -4.63 -1.95
C ASN A 36 1.08 -4.80 -3.40
N LYS A 37 1.97 -5.20 -4.32
CA LYS A 37 1.64 -5.39 -5.75
C LYS A 37 0.59 -6.47 -5.97
N THR A 38 0.57 -7.51 -5.15
CA THR A 38 -0.42 -8.60 -5.23
C THR A 38 -1.79 -8.10 -4.83
N VAL A 39 -1.85 -7.29 -3.77
CA VAL A 39 -3.10 -6.69 -3.28
C VAL A 39 -3.67 -5.71 -4.32
N LEU A 40 -2.81 -4.88 -4.93
CA LEU A 40 -3.18 -3.98 -6.03
C LEU A 40 -3.74 -4.67 -7.27
N LYS A 41 -3.36 -5.92 -7.51
CA LYS A 41 -3.87 -6.73 -8.64
C LYS A 41 -5.17 -7.46 -8.31
N CYS A 42 -5.45 -7.69 -7.02
CA CYS A 42 -6.60 -8.48 -6.56
C CYS A 42 -7.75 -7.63 -6.05
N LEU A 43 -7.49 -6.46 -5.46
CA LEU A 43 -8.47 -5.62 -4.79
C LEU A 43 -8.63 -4.27 -5.49
N SER A 44 -9.81 -3.67 -5.33
CA SER A 44 -10.08 -2.30 -5.76
C SER A 44 -9.47 -1.29 -4.80
N ASP A 45 -9.17 -0.10 -5.30
CA ASP A 45 -8.56 1.00 -4.52
C ASP A 45 -9.29 1.26 -3.19
N ASP A 46 -10.63 1.29 -3.21
CA ASP A 46 -11.45 1.52 -2.01
C ASP A 46 -11.28 0.42 -0.95
N LEU A 47 -11.15 -0.84 -1.37
CA LEU A 47 -10.91 -1.95 -0.45
C LEU A 47 -9.49 -1.91 0.10
N ILE A 48 -8.51 -1.53 -0.73
CA ILE A 48 -7.12 -1.37 -0.29
C ILE A 48 -7.04 -0.28 0.78
N LEU A 49 -7.68 0.87 0.54
CA LEU A 49 -7.72 1.96 1.51
C LEU A 49 -8.46 1.55 2.79
N ALA A 50 -9.59 0.85 2.68
CA ALA A 50 -10.31 0.37 3.85
C ALA A 50 -9.49 -0.64 4.68
N ILE A 51 -8.73 -1.53 4.04
CA ILE A 51 -7.82 -2.46 4.73
C ILE A 51 -6.69 -1.67 5.42
N GLU A 52 -6.08 -0.71 4.73
CA GLU A 52 -5.03 0.15 5.31
C GLU A 52 -5.54 0.98 6.51
N GLU A 53 -6.78 1.46 6.44
CA GLU A 53 -7.45 2.17 7.54
C GLU A 53 -7.78 1.23 8.72
N LEU A 54 -8.24 0.01 8.44
CA LEU A 54 -8.56 -0.99 9.45
C LEU A 54 -7.33 -1.58 10.14
N GLU A 55 -6.25 -1.83 9.39
CA GLU A 55 -4.96 -2.31 9.92
C GLU A 55 -4.18 -1.20 10.65
N GLY A 56 -4.63 0.06 10.59
CA GLY A 56 -4.00 1.17 11.31
C GLY A 56 -2.61 1.53 10.77
N ILE A 57 -2.29 1.20 9.51
CA ILE A 57 -0.99 1.47 8.88
C ILE A 57 -0.96 2.88 8.26
N LEU A 58 -1.59 3.85 8.92
CA LEU A 58 -1.05 5.21 8.95
C LEU A 58 -0.19 5.31 10.19
N ARG A 59 0.86 4.48 10.28
CA ARG A 59 2.04 4.95 10.99
C ARG A 59 2.70 5.93 10.02
N PRO A 60 2.65 7.27 10.26
CA PRO A 60 3.79 8.07 9.84
C PRO A 60 5.06 7.35 10.32
N PHE A 61 6.21 7.62 9.71
CA PHE A 61 7.49 7.19 10.29
C PHE A 61 7.67 7.83 11.69
N GLU A 62 6.92 7.38 12.69
CA GLU A 62 7.17 7.56 14.10
C GLU A 62 7.74 6.21 14.54
N GLU A 63 9.06 6.17 14.48
CA GLU A 63 9.88 5.46 15.44
C GLU A 63 9.26 5.67 16.83
N ASN A 64 8.45 4.73 17.31
CA ASN A 64 8.32 4.29 18.71
C ASN A 64 7.14 3.29 18.85
N GLY A 65 7.39 2.23 19.61
CA GLY A 65 6.63 0.97 19.62
C GLY A 65 5.11 1.08 19.82
N PHE A 66 4.38 0.39 18.94
CA PHE A 66 3.04 -0.10 19.26
C PHE A 66 3.18 -1.58 19.64
N ASP A 67 3.21 -1.84 20.94
CA ASP A 67 3.17 -3.17 21.53
C ASP A 67 1.74 -3.71 21.39
N LEU A 68 1.61 -4.79 20.61
CA LEU A 68 0.33 -5.43 20.30
C LEU A 68 -0.26 -6.24 21.49
N LYS A 69 0.24 -6.09 22.73
CA LYS A 69 -0.29 -6.85 23.88
C LYS A 69 -1.60 -6.31 24.48
N LEU A 70 -2.11 -5.15 24.07
CA LEU A 70 -3.31 -4.59 24.73
C LEU A 70 -4.67 -5.08 24.17
N LEU A 71 -4.70 -5.96 23.17
CA LEU A 71 -5.96 -6.51 22.62
C LEU A 71 -6.28 -7.95 23.07
N MET A 72 -5.42 -8.58 23.87
CA MET A 72 -5.73 -9.83 24.56
C MET A 72 -5.08 -9.83 25.95
N GLY A 73 -5.78 -9.25 26.92
CA GLY A 73 -5.41 -9.24 28.34
C GLY A 73 -6.51 -8.67 29.19
#